data_AF-A0A9K3GND3-F1
#
_entry.id   AF-A0A9K3GND3-F1
#
_cell.length_a   1.000
_cell.length_b   1.000
_cell.length_c   1.000
_cell.angle_alpha   90.00
_cell.angle_beta   90.00
_cell.angle_gamma   90.00
#
_symmetry.space_group_name_H-M   'P 1'
#
loop_
_entity.id
_entity.type
_entity.pdbx_description
1 polymer ?
#
loop_
_entity_poly.entity_id
_entity_poly.type
_entity_poly.pdbx_seq_one_letter_code
_entity_poly.pdbx_strand_id
1 'polypeptide(L)'
;NCTFRECNLSGCDLHCATLLDCAFTQCDLSYVTATAAATVVNVEFTGCNQTGMRLTDCTISGANSGLPTIDKTNHTLTATDLEGVDVSLWDVSGSALTECDLTSIEGLTVGHISSVSSITECSLIQMSLAGLDLSGTDATGSDFSGADLTGCIVTDANLTDCDLSNSNLTGVTGLTLEQLLSVKSVKAATISGVDMGGWDLRRVDLRDTDLRECHMGGATVRESLVVGAALPTGDDAPTVELGRARFLLGPGVTEDEVIIRDVHNTHPQNHNYNKITLIVPPVLEQGKWTLVTKRVYKAV
;
A
#
# COMPACT_ATOMS: atom_id res chain seq x y z
N ASN A 1 -7.67 30.19 -24.23
CA ASN A 1 -6.72 31.30 -24.53
C ASN A 1 -7.30 32.70 -24.29
N CYS A 2 -8.11 32.91 -23.24
CA CYS A 2 -8.59 34.24 -22.87
C CYS A 2 -7.97 34.65 -21.53
N THR A 3 -7.63 35.93 -21.36
CA THR A 3 -7.19 36.48 -20.08
C THR A 3 -8.17 37.53 -19.59
N PHE A 4 -8.74 37.32 -18.40
CA PHE A 4 -9.59 38.27 -17.70
C PHE A 4 -8.74 38.99 -16.66
N ARG A 5 -8.71 40.32 -16.68
CA ARG A 5 -7.94 41.15 -15.73
C ARG A 5 -8.86 42.11 -15.02
N GLU A 6 -8.76 42.16 -13.70
CA GLU A 6 -9.50 43.12 -12.85
C GLU A 6 -11.02 43.12 -13.10
N CYS A 7 -11.55 41.98 -13.56
CA CYS A 7 -12.97 41.84 -13.86
C CYS A 7 -13.75 41.53 -12.58
N ASN A 8 -14.94 42.10 -12.45
CA ASN A 8 -15.91 41.68 -11.44
C ASN A 8 -16.87 40.66 -12.07
N LEU A 9 -16.76 39.41 -11.64
CA LEU A 9 -17.61 38.28 -12.03
C LEU A 9 -18.35 37.70 -10.82
N SER A 10 -18.46 38.46 -9.73
CA SER A 10 -19.07 37.99 -8.49
C SER A 10 -20.49 37.51 -8.73
N GLY A 11 -20.82 36.29 -8.27
CA GLY A 11 -22.15 35.70 -8.41
C GLY A 11 -22.52 35.26 -9.83
N CYS A 12 -21.60 35.27 -10.80
CA CYS A 12 -21.86 34.74 -12.13
C CYS A 12 -22.06 33.21 -12.08
N ASP A 13 -22.99 32.73 -12.93
CA ASP A 13 -23.20 31.31 -13.17
C ASP A 13 -22.52 30.89 -14.48
N LEU A 14 -21.62 29.92 -14.37
CA LEU A 14 -20.84 29.33 -15.45
C LEU A 14 -21.38 27.94 -15.84
N HIS A 15 -22.67 27.70 -15.66
CA HIS A 15 -23.34 26.46 -16.06
C HIS A 15 -23.02 26.08 -17.51
N CYS A 16 -22.59 24.82 -17.72
CA CYS A 16 -22.13 24.29 -19.01
C CYS A 16 -20.99 25.09 -19.70
N ALA A 17 -20.29 25.99 -19.01
CA ALA A 17 -19.22 26.76 -19.61
C ALA A 17 -17.97 25.89 -19.87
N THR A 18 -17.28 26.12 -20.97
CA THR A 18 -15.96 25.54 -21.25
C THR A 18 -14.90 26.61 -21.09
N LEU A 19 -14.12 26.50 -20.00
CA LEU A 19 -12.94 27.33 -19.75
C LEU A 19 -11.70 26.53 -20.15
N LEU A 20 -11.16 26.81 -21.33
CA LEU A 20 -9.98 26.15 -21.88
C LEU A 20 -8.83 27.15 -22.02
N ASP A 21 -7.70 26.85 -21.38
CA ASP A 21 -6.48 27.64 -21.40
C ASP A 21 -6.75 29.11 -21.07
N CYS A 22 -7.51 29.36 -20.00
CA CYS A 22 -7.96 30.69 -19.59
C CYS A 22 -7.24 31.13 -18.31
N ALA A 23 -6.94 32.43 -18.21
CA ALA A 23 -6.34 33.00 -17.01
C ALA A 23 -7.23 34.11 -16.42
N PHE A 24 -7.47 34.05 -15.11
CA PHE A 24 -8.11 35.10 -14.34
C PHE A 24 -7.05 35.74 -13.45
N THR A 25 -6.85 37.05 -13.59
CA THR A 25 -5.84 37.79 -12.84
C THR A 25 -6.48 38.95 -12.11
N GLN A 26 -6.38 38.96 -10.77
CA GLN A 26 -6.95 40.00 -9.91
C GLN A 26 -8.46 40.22 -10.11
N CYS A 27 -9.18 39.17 -10.53
CA CYS A 27 -10.64 39.21 -10.70
C CYS A 27 -11.37 38.91 -9.37
N ASP A 28 -12.56 39.47 -9.22
CA ASP A 28 -13.51 39.04 -8.20
C ASP A 28 -14.38 37.90 -8.75
N LEU A 29 -14.17 36.70 -8.21
CA LEU A 29 -14.89 35.46 -8.53
C LEU A 29 -15.71 34.98 -7.32
N SER A 30 -15.95 35.86 -6.35
CA SER A 30 -16.71 35.48 -5.16
C SER A 30 -18.12 35.01 -5.54
N TYR A 31 -18.55 33.92 -4.92
CA TYR A 31 -19.86 33.30 -5.15
C TYR A 31 -20.13 32.88 -6.61
N VAL A 32 -19.10 32.77 -7.47
CA VAL A 32 -19.26 32.16 -8.80
C VAL A 32 -19.66 30.70 -8.63
N THR A 33 -20.66 30.27 -9.39
CA THR A 33 -21.08 28.88 -9.45
C THR A 33 -20.80 28.33 -10.83
N ALA A 34 -20.14 27.17 -10.90
CA ALA A 34 -20.21 26.32 -12.07
C ALA A 34 -20.84 25.01 -11.61
N THR A 35 -22.00 24.70 -12.20
CA THR A 35 -22.75 23.47 -11.89
C THR A 35 -22.96 22.69 -13.16
N ALA A 36 -22.94 21.36 -13.04
CA ALA A 36 -23.31 20.37 -14.07
C ALA A 36 -22.73 20.66 -15.47
N ALA A 37 -21.68 19.91 -15.83
CA ALA A 37 -21.04 19.88 -17.15
C ALA A 37 -20.19 21.10 -17.56
N ALA A 38 -19.89 22.01 -16.63
CA ALA A 38 -18.81 22.95 -16.88
C ALA A 38 -17.46 22.21 -16.97
N THR A 39 -16.62 22.62 -17.91
CA THR A 39 -15.30 22.04 -18.16
C THR A 39 -14.24 23.08 -17.89
N VAL A 40 -13.30 22.76 -17.00
CA VAL A 40 -12.20 23.64 -16.58
C VAL A 40 -10.89 22.92 -16.90
N VAL A 41 -10.20 23.39 -17.94
CA VAL A 41 -8.96 22.76 -18.42
C VAL A 41 -7.87 23.80 -18.56
N ASN A 42 -6.75 23.58 -17.86
CA ASN A 42 -5.60 24.49 -17.79
C ASN A 42 -6.01 25.93 -17.45
N VAL A 43 -6.84 26.09 -16.43
CA VAL A 43 -7.31 27.40 -15.97
C VAL A 43 -6.47 27.87 -14.78
N GLU A 44 -6.04 29.12 -14.84
CA GLU A 44 -5.22 29.74 -13.81
C GLU A 44 -5.99 30.86 -13.08
N PHE A 45 -5.98 30.81 -11.75
CA PHE A 45 -6.56 31.84 -10.90
C PHE A 45 -5.45 32.55 -10.09
N THR A 46 -5.00 33.70 -10.57
CA THR A 46 -3.90 34.47 -9.93
C THR A 46 -4.42 35.70 -9.21
N GLY A 47 -4.30 35.73 -7.88
CA GLY A 47 -4.69 36.88 -7.07
C GLY A 47 -6.19 37.19 -7.11
N CYS A 48 -7.01 36.19 -7.43
CA CYS A 48 -8.47 36.34 -7.49
C CYS A 48 -9.12 36.17 -6.11
N ASN A 49 -10.22 36.88 -5.88
CA ASN A 49 -11.09 36.59 -4.74
C ASN A 49 -12.03 35.44 -5.11
N GLN A 50 -11.87 34.27 -4.50
CA GLN A 50 -12.69 33.08 -4.77
C GLN A 50 -13.59 32.71 -3.58
N THR A 51 -13.85 33.67 -2.69
CA THR A 51 -14.67 33.45 -1.50
C THR A 51 -16.05 32.93 -1.89
N GLY A 52 -16.38 31.72 -1.46
CA GLY A 52 -17.68 31.08 -1.74
C GLY A 52 -17.88 30.59 -3.17
N MET A 53 -16.84 30.59 -4.01
CA MET A 53 -16.87 29.98 -5.35
C MET A 53 -17.14 28.47 -5.23
N ARG A 54 -18.01 27.94 -6.07
CA ARG A 54 -18.35 26.50 -6.09
C ARG A 54 -18.24 25.93 -7.49
N LEU A 55 -17.45 24.86 -7.61
CA LEU A 55 -17.25 24.09 -8.83
C LEU A 55 -17.77 22.66 -8.58
N THR A 56 -19.09 22.52 -8.58
CA THR A 56 -19.75 21.24 -8.28
C THR A 56 -20.07 20.51 -9.59
N ASP A 57 -19.82 19.20 -9.63
CA ASP A 57 -20.07 18.36 -10.82
C ASP A 57 -19.43 18.91 -12.12
N CYS A 58 -18.26 19.52 -11.97
CA CYS A 58 -17.46 20.03 -13.07
C CYS A 58 -16.43 18.99 -13.52
N THR A 59 -16.15 18.92 -14.82
CA THR A 59 -14.96 18.22 -15.32
C THR A 59 -13.77 19.17 -15.17
N ILE A 60 -12.73 18.71 -14.47
CA ILE A 60 -11.53 19.51 -14.19
C ILE A 60 -10.35 18.63 -14.50
N SER A 61 -9.49 19.05 -15.42
CA SER A 61 -8.30 18.30 -15.85
C SER A 61 -7.19 19.21 -16.34
N GLY A 62 -5.97 18.69 -16.42
CA GLY A 62 -4.78 19.48 -16.79
C GLY A 62 -4.25 20.32 -15.62
N ALA A 63 -3.32 21.24 -15.91
CA ALA A 63 -2.44 21.83 -14.91
C ALA A 63 -3.08 22.79 -13.87
N ASN A 64 -4.41 22.92 -13.86
CA ASN A 64 -5.14 24.01 -13.21
C ASN A 64 -4.55 24.48 -11.87
N SER A 65 -4.46 25.79 -11.67
CA SER A 65 -3.82 26.36 -10.48
C SER A 65 -4.70 27.38 -9.76
N GLY A 66 -4.63 27.35 -8.43
CA GLY A 66 -5.38 28.25 -7.57
C GLY A 66 -6.89 28.00 -7.59
N LEU A 67 -7.33 26.77 -7.87
CA LEU A 67 -8.75 26.42 -7.82
C LEU A 67 -9.29 26.55 -6.37
N PRO A 68 -10.57 26.92 -6.19
CA PRO A 68 -11.21 26.85 -4.87
C PRO A 68 -11.36 25.39 -4.43
N THR A 69 -11.86 25.16 -3.20
CA THR A 69 -12.31 23.83 -2.79
C THR A 69 -13.32 23.29 -3.79
N ILE A 70 -12.94 22.23 -4.50
CA ILE A 70 -13.75 21.54 -5.49
C ILE A 70 -14.37 20.32 -4.85
N ASP A 71 -15.66 20.12 -5.07
CA ASP A 71 -16.38 18.94 -4.59
C ASP A 71 -16.41 17.86 -5.68
N LYS A 72 -15.74 16.73 -5.40
CA LYS A 72 -15.70 15.51 -6.22
C LYS A 72 -16.30 14.31 -5.49
N THR A 73 -17.12 14.54 -4.47
CA THR A 73 -17.72 13.49 -3.65
C THR A 73 -18.47 12.45 -4.50
N ASN A 74 -18.19 11.17 -4.28
CA ASN A 74 -18.80 10.02 -5.00
C ASN A 74 -18.60 10.00 -6.53
N HIS A 75 -17.60 10.71 -7.06
CA HIS A 75 -17.23 10.64 -8.48
C HIS A 75 -16.17 9.57 -8.74
N THR A 76 -16.16 8.99 -9.94
CA THR A 76 -15.01 8.22 -10.44
C THR A 76 -14.00 9.17 -11.07
N LEU A 77 -12.79 9.22 -10.53
CA LEU A 77 -11.68 10.04 -11.01
C LEU A 77 -10.65 9.12 -11.67
N THR A 78 -10.28 9.45 -12.89
CA THR A 78 -9.30 8.70 -13.69
C THR A 78 -7.96 9.44 -13.75
N ALA A 79 -6.92 8.77 -14.25
CA ALA A 79 -5.63 9.39 -14.51
C ALA A 79 -5.75 10.74 -15.25
N THR A 80 -6.62 10.79 -16.27
CA THR A 80 -6.82 11.99 -17.10
C THR A 80 -7.50 13.15 -16.35
N ASP A 81 -8.28 12.85 -15.31
CA ASP A 81 -8.92 13.87 -14.48
C ASP A 81 -7.93 14.50 -13.49
N LEU A 82 -6.89 13.75 -13.10
CA LEU A 82 -5.94 14.14 -12.06
C LEU A 82 -4.58 14.61 -12.62
N GLU A 83 -4.32 14.41 -13.92
CA GLU A 83 -3.05 14.77 -14.56
C GLU A 83 -2.77 16.28 -14.46
N GLY A 84 -1.69 16.63 -13.75
CA GLY A 84 -1.23 18.00 -13.57
C GLY A 84 -2.05 18.84 -12.60
N VAL A 85 -3.09 18.29 -12.00
CA VAL A 85 -3.99 19.04 -11.11
C VAL A 85 -3.44 19.06 -9.68
N ASP A 86 -3.45 20.24 -9.04
CA ASP A 86 -3.32 20.36 -7.59
C ASP A 86 -4.66 20.04 -6.91
N VAL A 87 -4.70 18.92 -6.18
CA VAL A 87 -5.90 18.45 -5.48
C VAL A 87 -5.92 18.81 -3.99
N SER A 88 -5.00 19.67 -3.51
CA SER A 88 -4.82 20.00 -2.09
C SER A 88 -6.09 20.49 -1.39
N LEU A 89 -7.01 21.10 -2.14
CA LEU A 89 -8.26 21.65 -1.63
C LEU A 89 -9.50 20.85 -2.06
N TRP A 90 -9.35 19.71 -2.74
CA TRP A 90 -10.48 18.93 -3.24
C TRP A 90 -11.14 18.12 -2.12
N ASP A 91 -12.48 18.06 -2.12
CA ASP A 91 -13.21 17.04 -1.38
C ASP A 91 -13.43 15.82 -2.29
N VAL A 92 -12.74 14.72 -2.00
CA VAL A 92 -12.81 13.44 -2.74
C VAL A 92 -13.46 12.34 -1.92
N SER A 93 -14.27 12.72 -0.93
CA SER A 93 -14.92 11.77 -0.04
C SER A 93 -15.85 10.83 -0.83
N GLY A 94 -15.73 9.53 -0.62
CA GLY A 94 -16.50 8.50 -1.33
C GLY A 94 -16.18 8.36 -2.82
N SER A 95 -15.28 9.17 -3.38
CA SER A 95 -14.86 9.04 -4.79
C SER A 95 -14.18 7.69 -5.04
N ALA A 96 -14.22 7.21 -6.28
CA ALA A 96 -13.42 6.07 -6.72
C ALA A 96 -12.25 6.59 -7.56
N LEU A 97 -11.02 6.20 -7.24
CA LEU A 97 -9.85 6.48 -8.06
C LEU A 97 -9.55 5.24 -8.92
N THR A 98 -9.37 5.42 -10.22
CA THR A 98 -9.14 4.31 -11.15
C THR A 98 -8.01 4.63 -12.12
N GLU A 99 -7.06 3.71 -12.26
CA GLU A 99 -5.92 3.82 -13.17
C GLU A 99 -4.99 5.03 -12.89
N CYS A 100 -5.04 5.60 -11.68
CA CYS A 100 -4.32 6.83 -11.34
C CYS A 100 -2.89 6.55 -10.83
N ASP A 101 -1.91 7.35 -11.26
CA ASP A 101 -0.62 7.43 -10.59
C ASP A 101 -0.68 8.43 -9.42
N LEU A 102 -1.03 7.93 -8.23
CA LEU A 102 -1.20 8.75 -7.03
C LEU A 102 0.12 9.32 -6.49
N THR A 103 1.25 8.80 -6.95
CA THR A 103 2.58 9.28 -6.55
C THR A 103 2.94 10.64 -7.15
N SER A 104 2.30 10.99 -8.28
CA SER A 104 2.59 12.18 -9.08
C SER A 104 1.57 13.31 -8.88
N ILE A 105 0.52 13.09 -8.10
CA ILE A 105 -0.56 14.07 -7.91
C ILE A 105 -0.13 15.14 -6.89
N GLU A 106 -0.10 16.40 -7.33
CA GLU A 106 0.21 17.53 -6.47
C GLU A 106 -0.91 17.75 -5.45
N GLY A 107 -0.56 17.99 -4.19
CA GLY A 107 -1.52 18.25 -3.12
C GLY A 107 -2.29 17.03 -2.60
N LEU A 108 -2.04 15.82 -3.13
CA LEU A 108 -2.65 14.60 -2.58
C LEU A 108 -2.16 14.36 -1.14
N THR A 109 -3.09 14.02 -0.25
CA THR A 109 -2.80 13.77 1.16
C THR A 109 -3.32 12.40 1.58
N VAL A 110 -2.80 11.88 2.70
CA VAL A 110 -3.35 10.67 3.34
C VAL A 110 -4.83 10.83 3.72
N GLY A 111 -5.27 12.06 4.02
CA GLY A 111 -6.68 12.37 4.30
C GLY A 111 -7.56 12.14 3.08
N HIS A 112 -7.11 12.57 1.89
CA HIS A 112 -7.79 12.28 0.63
C HIS A 112 -7.92 10.77 0.42
N ILE A 113 -6.81 10.02 0.51
CA ILE A 113 -6.82 8.56 0.32
C ILE A 113 -7.71 7.85 1.34
N SER A 114 -7.73 8.29 2.60
CA SER A 114 -8.59 7.69 3.64
C SER A 114 -10.09 7.90 3.42
N SER A 115 -10.46 8.86 2.56
CA SER A 115 -11.85 9.26 2.34
C SER A 115 -12.46 8.63 1.10
N VAL A 116 -11.66 8.08 0.18
CA VAL A 116 -12.15 7.48 -1.06
C VAL A 116 -12.81 6.12 -0.82
N SER A 117 -13.77 5.75 -1.67
CA SER A 117 -14.42 4.44 -1.60
C SER A 117 -13.61 3.34 -2.27
N SER A 118 -12.76 3.69 -3.24
CA SER A 118 -11.98 2.74 -4.04
C SER A 118 -10.72 3.38 -4.61
N ILE A 119 -9.67 2.57 -4.75
CA ILE A 119 -8.40 2.89 -5.39
C ILE A 119 -8.02 1.72 -6.30
N THR A 120 -8.73 1.50 -7.40
CA THR A 120 -8.50 0.38 -8.32
C THR A 120 -7.43 0.71 -9.36
N GLU A 121 -6.55 -0.25 -9.65
CA GLU A 121 -5.50 -0.13 -10.67
C GLU A 121 -4.62 1.12 -10.50
N CYS A 122 -4.50 1.63 -9.27
CA CYS A 122 -3.75 2.84 -8.94
C CYS A 122 -2.30 2.51 -8.57
N SER A 123 -1.38 3.43 -8.82
CA SER A 123 0.00 3.38 -8.34
C SER A 123 0.13 4.15 -7.03
N LEU A 124 0.48 3.44 -5.96
CA LEU A 124 0.79 3.95 -4.62
C LEU A 124 2.23 3.61 -4.19
N ILE A 125 3.10 3.45 -5.19
CA ILE A 125 4.49 2.98 -5.01
C ILE A 125 5.24 3.89 -4.04
N GLN A 126 5.86 3.29 -3.02
CA GLN A 126 6.65 3.99 -2.00
C GLN A 126 5.92 5.10 -1.22
N MET A 127 4.59 5.15 -1.27
CA MET A 127 3.82 6.13 -0.49
C MET A 127 3.81 5.81 1.00
N SER A 128 3.77 6.84 1.83
CA SER A 128 3.53 6.72 3.27
C SER A 128 2.02 6.67 3.54
N LEU A 129 1.51 5.48 3.84
CA LEU A 129 0.09 5.22 4.10
C LEU A 129 -0.15 4.75 5.54
N ALA A 130 0.82 4.95 6.43
CA ALA A 130 0.79 4.43 7.78
C ALA A 130 -0.46 4.87 8.57
N GLY A 131 -1.10 3.91 9.24
CA GLY A 131 -2.26 4.11 10.11
C GLY A 131 -3.57 4.35 9.37
N LEU A 132 -3.63 4.17 8.05
CA LEU A 132 -4.87 4.32 7.30
C LEU A 132 -5.87 3.19 7.61
N ASP A 133 -7.14 3.58 7.70
CA ASP A 133 -8.25 2.63 7.66
C ASP A 133 -8.66 2.43 6.19
N LEU A 134 -8.31 1.26 5.64
CA LEU A 134 -8.68 0.80 4.30
C LEU A 134 -9.82 -0.23 4.39
N SER A 135 -10.57 -0.27 5.49
CA SER A 135 -11.61 -1.28 5.69
C SER A 135 -12.71 -1.16 4.63
N GLY A 136 -13.01 -2.27 3.97
CA GLY A 136 -13.99 -2.33 2.88
C GLY A 136 -13.59 -1.60 1.60
N THR A 137 -12.39 -1.02 1.51
CA THR A 137 -11.91 -0.35 0.30
C THR A 137 -11.65 -1.38 -0.81
N ASP A 138 -12.10 -1.08 -2.02
CA ASP A 138 -11.70 -1.84 -3.21
C ASP A 138 -10.39 -1.29 -3.75
N ALA A 139 -9.31 -2.05 -3.57
CA ALA A 139 -7.97 -1.72 -4.03
C ALA A 139 -7.50 -2.62 -5.19
N THR A 140 -8.41 -3.33 -5.86
CA THR A 140 -8.08 -4.35 -6.87
C THR A 140 -7.05 -3.85 -7.89
N GLY A 141 -6.00 -4.64 -8.09
CA GLY A 141 -4.96 -4.39 -9.10
C GLY A 141 -3.99 -3.26 -8.77
N SER A 142 -4.10 -2.61 -7.61
CA SER A 142 -3.24 -1.48 -7.24
C SER A 142 -1.83 -1.89 -6.84
N ASP A 143 -0.88 -1.03 -7.17
CA ASP A 143 0.54 -1.22 -6.88
C ASP A 143 0.92 -0.49 -5.58
N PHE A 144 1.10 -1.26 -4.52
CA PHE A 144 1.58 -0.80 -3.21
C PHE A 144 3.06 -1.14 -3.01
N SER A 145 3.81 -1.40 -4.08
CA SER A 145 5.19 -1.85 -3.94
C SER A 145 6.06 -0.80 -3.24
N GLY A 146 6.76 -1.24 -2.20
CA GLY A 146 7.55 -0.35 -1.34
C GLY A 146 6.76 0.62 -0.45
N ALA A 147 5.42 0.59 -0.47
CA ALA A 147 4.60 1.48 0.36
C ALA A 147 4.75 1.17 1.86
N ASP A 148 4.60 2.20 2.70
CA ASP A 148 4.51 2.04 4.15
C ASP A 148 3.04 1.90 4.57
N LEU A 149 2.63 0.68 4.87
CA LEU A 149 1.29 0.29 5.35
C LEU A 149 1.30 -0.01 6.86
N THR A 150 2.28 0.54 7.61
CA THR A 150 2.41 0.29 9.05
C THR A 150 1.13 0.64 9.79
N GLY A 151 0.60 -0.30 10.56
CA GLY A 151 -0.60 -0.07 11.39
C GLY A 151 -1.90 0.13 10.63
N CYS A 152 -1.94 -0.13 9.32
CA CYS A 152 -3.18 -0.02 8.56
C CYS A 152 -4.23 -1.06 9.00
N ILE A 153 -5.51 -0.71 8.80
CA ILE A 153 -6.63 -1.63 8.97
C ILE A 153 -7.12 -2.02 7.58
N VAL A 154 -7.13 -3.32 7.27
CA VAL A 154 -7.53 -3.85 5.94
C VAL A 154 -8.71 -4.83 6.05
N THR A 155 -9.55 -4.67 7.08
CA THR A 155 -10.72 -5.53 7.31
C THR A 155 -11.65 -5.45 6.10
N ASP A 156 -12.01 -6.58 5.50
CA ASP A 156 -12.89 -6.66 4.32
C ASP A 156 -12.40 -5.88 3.08
N ALA A 157 -11.14 -5.40 3.06
CA ALA A 157 -10.55 -4.76 1.89
C ALA A 157 -10.37 -5.77 0.75
N ASN A 158 -10.65 -5.35 -0.49
CA ASN A 158 -10.35 -6.18 -1.66
C ASN A 158 -8.93 -5.89 -2.15
N LEU A 159 -8.01 -6.82 -1.86
CA LEU A 159 -6.59 -6.74 -2.24
C LEU A 159 -6.23 -7.62 -3.45
N THR A 160 -7.24 -8.06 -4.21
CA THR A 160 -7.04 -8.94 -5.36
C THR A 160 -6.10 -8.31 -6.38
N ASP A 161 -5.12 -9.08 -6.84
CA ASP A 161 -4.09 -8.68 -7.81
C ASP A 161 -3.22 -7.48 -7.38
N CYS A 162 -3.26 -7.06 -6.11
CA CYS A 162 -2.40 -6.00 -5.59
C CYS A 162 -0.92 -6.43 -5.55
N ASP A 163 0.00 -5.52 -5.86
CA ASP A 163 1.43 -5.74 -5.65
C ASP A 163 1.87 -5.17 -4.30
N LEU A 164 2.15 -6.04 -3.32
CA LEU A 164 2.66 -5.66 -2.00
C LEU A 164 4.17 -5.86 -1.88
N SER A 165 4.89 -6.07 -2.99
CA SER A 165 6.32 -6.37 -2.94
C SER A 165 7.12 -5.25 -2.27
N ASN A 166 8.05 -5.58 -1.37
CA ASN A 166 8.88 -4.64 -0.60
C ASN A 166 8.10 -3.68 0.31
N SER A 167 6.79 -3.84 0.48
CA SER A 167 5.98 -2.98 1.35
C SER A 167 6.20 -3.30 2.84
N ASN A 168 5.85 -2.36 3.70
CA ASN A 168 5.89 -2.54 5.15
C ASN A 168 4.47 -2.69 5.71
N LEU A 169 4.07 -3.90 6.06
CA LEU A 169 2.79 -4.25 6.69
C LEU A 169 2.94 -4.49 8.20
N THR A 170 3.93 -3.89 8.86
CA THR A 170 4.13 -4.06 10.30
C THR A 170 2.88 -3.58 11.07
N GLY A 171 2.31 -4.46 11.90
CA GLY A 171 1.14 -4.12 12.71
C GLY A 171 -0.14 -3.93 11.90
N VAL A 172 -0.21 -4.39 10.65
CA VAL A 172 -1.46 -4.40 9.89
C VAL A 172 -2.49 -5.25 10.61
N THR A 173 -3.76 -4.81 10.61
CA THR A 173 -4.87 -5.53 11.25
C THR A 173 -5.96 -5.86 10.25
N GLY A 174 -6.69 -6.95 10.48
CA GLY A 174 -7.76 -7.40 9.58
C GLY A 174 -7.28 -8.20 8.36
N LEU A 175 -5.96 -8.40 8.18
CA LEU A 175 -5.42 -9.20 7.09
C LEU A 175 -5.77 -10.69 7.26
N THR A 176 -6.35 -11.29 6.22
CA THR A 176 -6.76 -12.70 6.19
C THR A 176 -5.92 -13.53 5.23
N LEU A 177 -5.99 -14.85 5.36
CA LEU A 177 -5.38 -15.79 4.41
C LEU A 177 -5.89 -15.54 2.99
N GLU A 178 -7.20 -15.35 2.80
CA GLU A 178 -7.80 -15.14 1.48
C GLU A 178 -7.25 -13.89 0.80
N GLN A 179 -7.16 -12.77 1.54
CA GLN A 179 -6.55 -11.54 1.04
C GLN A 179 -5.07 -11.72 0.69
N LEU A 180 -4.28 -12.39 1.53
CA LEU A 180 -2.87 -12.65 1.24
C LEU A 180 -2.68 -13.57 0.02
N LEU A 181 -3.61 -14.50 -0.23
CA LEU A 181 -3.55 -15.39 -1.39
C LEU A 181 -4.08 -14.75 -2.68
N SER A 182 -4.90 -13.70 -2.59
CA SER A 182 -5.43 -12.99 -3.76
C SER A 182 -4.50 -11.92 -4.30
N VAL A 183 -3.50 -11.48 -3.51
CA VAL A 183 -2.52 -10.49 -3.97
C VAL A 183 -1.59 -11.08 -5.03
N LYS A 184 -1.08 -10.23 -5.91
CA LYS A 184 -0.14 -10.60 -6.96
C LYS A 184 1.23 -10.99 -6.40
N SER A 185 1.71 -10.31 -5.36
CA SER A 185 3.01 -10.59 -4.74
C SER A 185 3.13 -10.00 -3.33
N VAL A 186 3.81 -10.72 -2.44
CA VAL A 186 4.28 -10.23 -1.13
C VAL A 186 5.80 -10.32 -1.00
N LYS A 187 6.52 -10.52 -2.10
CA LYS A 187 7.98 -10.72 -2.07
C LYS A 187 8.68 -9.55 -1.37
N ALA A 188 9.63 -9.86 -0.48
CA ALA A 188 10.40 -8.87 0.28
C ALA A 188 9.55 -7.94 1.18
N ALA A 189 8.26 -8.21 1.35
CA ALA A 189 7.42 -7.45 2.28
C ALA A 189 7.80 -7.75 3.73
N THR A 190 7.64 -6.74 4.59
CA THR A 190 7.69 -6.92 6.04
C THR A 190 6.28 -7.14 6.55
N ILE A 191 5.97 -8.33 7.07
CA ILE A 191 4.68 -8.65 7.69
C ILE A 191 4.96 -9.06 9.14
N SER A 192 4.64 -8.17 10.09
CA SER A 192 4.88 -8.40 11.52
C SER A 192 3.59 -8.23 12.31
N GLY A 193 3.42 -9.05 13.36
CA GLY A 193 2.32 -8.96 14.30
C GLY A 193 1.00 -9.58 13.81
N VAL A 194 1.00 -10.21 12.65
CA VAL A 194 -0.18 -10.89 12.09
C VAL A 194 -0.28 -12.31 12.66
N ASP A 195 -1.48 -12.68 13.14
CA ASP A 195 -1.79 -14.07 13.50
C ASP A 195 -2.13 -14.86 12.24
N MET A 196 -1.20 -15.73 11.86
CA MET A 196 -1.29 -16.64 10.72
C MET A 196 -1.47 -18.09 11.18
N GLY A 197 -1.95 -18.31 12.42
CA GLY A 197 -2.14 -19.63 12.99
C GLY A 197 -3.02 -20.53 12.10
N GLY A 198 -2.51 -21.71 11.76
CA GLY A 198 -3.23 -22.68 10.93
C GLY A 198 -3.39 -22.30 9.45
N TRP A 199 -2.77 -21.21 8.97
CA TRP A 199 -2.90 -20.78 7.58
C TRP A 199 -2.30 -21.78 6.59
N ASP A 200 -2.97 -21.95 5.45
CA ASP A 200 -2.49 -22.75 4.33
C ASP A 200 -1.78 -21.86 3.31
N LEU A 201 -0.49 -21.62 3.54
CA LEU A 201 0.38 -20.79 2.70
C LEU A 201 1.09 -21.62 1.63
N ARG A 202 0.49 -22.72 1.16
CA ARG A 202 1.09 -23.58 0.15
C ARG A 202 1.25 -22.85 -1.19
N ARG A 203 2.42 -23.01 -1.80
CA ARG A 203 2.77 -22.45 -3.13
C ARG A 203 2.78 -20.92 -3.18
N VAL A 204 2.89 -20.27 -2.02
CA VAL A 204 3.05 -18.82 -1.93
C VAL A 204 4.51 -18.44 -2.16
N ASP A 205 4.75 -17.32 -2.82
CA ASP A 205 6.08 -16.73 -2.94
C ASP A 205 6.35 -15.81 -1.74
N LEU A 206 7.08 -16.33 -0.76
CA LEU A 206 7.49 -15.65 0.46
C LEU A 206 8.98 -15.29 0.41
N ARG A 207 9.59 -15.19 -0.77
CA ARG A 207 11.03 -14.86 -0.85
C ARG A 207 11.30 -13.52 -0.21
N ASP A 208 12.40 -13.48 0.56
CA ASP A 208 12.92 -12.29 1.24
C ASP A 208 11.93 -11.61 2.22
N THR A 209 10.80 -12.24 2.55
CA THR A 209 9.81 -11.65 3.47
C THR A 209 10.27 -11.69 4.92
N ASP A 210 9.90 -10.68 5.70
CA ASP A 210 10.08 -10.71 7.15
C ASP A 210 8.77 -11.12 7.82
N LEU A 211 8.78 -12.25 8.52
CA LEU A 211 7.66 -12.87 9.23
C LEU A 211 8.01 -13.15 10.71
N ARG A 212 9.13 -12.63 11.23
CA ARG A 212 9.72 -13.04 12.53
C ARG A 212 8.79 -12.86 13.72
N GLU A 213 7.88 -11.90 13.63
CA GLU A 213 6.95 -11.50 14.69
C GLU A 213 5.50 -11.92 14.38
N CYS A 214 5.30 -12.84 13.43
CA CYS A 214 4.00 -13.46 13.17
C CYS A 214 3.81 -14.73 14.00
N HIS A 215 2.56 -14.99 14.40
CA HIS A 215 2.19 -16.29 14.97
C HIS A 215 1.83 -17.24 13.82
N MET A 216 2.69 -18.21 13.50
CA MET A 216 2.43 -19.18 12.42
C MET A 216 2.26 -20.61 12.96
N GLY A 217 1.87 -20.76 14.23
CA GLY A 217 1.61 -22.06 14.85
C GLY A 217 0.60 -22.87 14.05
N GLY A 218 0.99 -24.04 13.56
CA GLY A 218 0.14 -24.90 12.74
C GLY A 218 -0.07 -24.45 11.29
N ALA A 219 0.50 -23.32 10.86
CA ALA A 219 0.48 -22.92 9.46
C ALA A 219 1.32 -23.88 8.60
N THR A 220 1.06 -23.93 7.30
CA THR A 220 1.83 -24.77 6.35
C THR A 220 2.39 -23.93 5.21
N VAL A 221 3.69 -24.12 4.91
CA VAL A 221 4.40 -23.42 3.82
C VAL A 221 4.94 -24.40 2.78
N ARG A 222 4.21 -25.49 2.54
CA ARG A 222 4.64 -26.57 1.63
C ARG A 222 4.58 -26.12 0.18
N GLU A 223 5.61 -26.47 -0.62
CA GLU A 223 5.75 -26.06 -2.03
C GLU A 223 5.88 -24.54 -2.24
N SER A 224 6.08 -23.77 -1.16
CA SER A 224 6.25 -22.32 -1.18
C SER A 224 7.71 -21.92 -1.42
N LEU A 225 7.93 -20.72 -1.95
CA LEU A 225 9.27 -20.16 -2.12
C LEU A 225 9.61 -19.33 -0.87
N VAL A 226 10.55 -19.80 -0.05
CA VAL A 226 10.90 -19.15 1.24
C VAL A 226 12.38 -18.73 1.32
N VAL A 227 13.05 -18.66 0.17
CA VAL A 227 14.47 -18.25 0.11
C VAL A 227 14.60 -16.82 0.62
N GLY A 228 15.47 -16.60 1.62
CA GLY A 228 15.67 -15.29 2.23
C GLY A 228 14.59 -14.88 3.25
N ALA A 229 13.51 -15.65 3.40
CA ALA A 229 12.44 -15.35 4.34
C ALA A 229 12.93 -15.45 5.80
N ALA A 230 12.60 -14.46 6.61
CA ALA A 230 12.84 -14.47 8.04
C ALA A 230 11.59 -15.02 8.76
N LEU A 231 11.55 -16.34 8.99
CA LEU A 231 10.42 -17.01 9.64
C LEU A 231 10.47 -16.90 11.17
N PRO A 232 9.30 -16.98 11.85
CA PRO A 232 9.26 -17.06 13.30
C PRO A 232 9.88 -18.37 13.80
N THR A 233 10.27 -18.39 15.07
CA THR A 233 10.93 -19.54 15.71
C THR A 233 10.11 -20.04 16.89
N GLY A 234 10.41 -21.26 17.37
CA GLY A 234 9.70 -21.79 18.53
C GLY A 234 8.30 -22.32 18.18
N ASP A 235 7.32 -22.08 19.03
CA ASP A 235 5.95 -22.59 18.85
C ASP A 235 5.16 -21.84 17.78
N ASP A 236 5.62 -20.64 17.43
CA ASP A 236 5.07 -19.83 16.34
C ASP A 236 5.63 -20.22 14.97
N ALA A 237 6.57 -21.16 14.88
CA ALA A 237 7.14 -21.59 13.61
C ALA A 237 6.11 -22.39 12.77
N PRO A 238 6.03 -22.17 11.45
CA PRO A 238 5.15 -22.94 10.57
C PRO A 238 5.66 -24.37 10.37
N THR A 239 4.79 -25.25 9.93
CA THR A 239 5.14 -26.60 9.47
C THR A 239 5.83 -26.51 8.10
N VAL A 240 7.08 -26.98 8.05
CA VAL A 240 7.88 -27.06 6.83
C VAL A 240 8.11 -28.54 6.47
N GLU A 241 7.49 -29.02 5.39
CA GLU A 241 7.76 -30.36 4.86
C GLU A 241 8.91 -30.32 3.85
N LEU A 242 10.08 -30.84 4.23
CA LEU A 242 11.33 -30.81 3.46
C LEU A 242 11.35 -31.73 2.21
N GLY A 243 10.21 -32.20 1.73
CA GLY A 243 10.15 -33.06 0.53
C GLY A 243 10.01 -32.32 -0.80
N ARG A 244 9.60 -31.03 -0.78
CA ARG A 244 9.21 -30.27 -2.00
C ARG A 244 9.40 -28.74 -1.92
N ALA A 245 10.07 -28.23 -0.88
CA ALA A 245 10.46 -26.82 -0.83
C ALA A 245 11.75 -26.63 -1.64
N ARG A 246 11.74 -25.75 -2.66
CA ARG A 246 12.93 -25.46 -3.47
C ARG A 246 13.80 -24.44 -2.75
N PHE A 247 14.82 -24.91 -2.06
CA PHE A 247 15.91 -24.05 -1.58
C PHE A 247 16.91 -23.87 -2.72
N LEU A 248 17.01 -22.66 -3.29
CA LEU A 248 18.10 -22.33 -4.19
C LEU A 248 19.35 -22.10 -3.33
N LEU A 249 20.13 -23.16 -3.23
CA LEU A 249 21.46 -23.18 -2.66
C LEU A 249 22.37 -22.25 -3.47
N GLY A 250 23.10 -21.37 -2.79
CA GLY A 250 24.09 -20.49 -3.42
C GLY A 250 25.18 -21.28 -4.19
N PRO A 251 25.99 -20.61 -5.03
CA PRO A 251 26.99 -21.30 -5.84
C PRO A 251 27.93 -22.13 -4.96
N GLY A 252 27.88 -23.46 -5.11
CA GLY A 252 28.74 -24.42 -4.41
C GLY A 252 28.03 -25.33 -3.41
N VAL A 253 26.74 -25.16 -3.12
CA VAL A 253 26.00 -26.08 -2.24
C VAL A 253 25.07 -26.95 -3.08
N THR A 254 25.24 -28.27 -3.01
CA THR A 254 24.40 -29.28 -3.70
C THR A 254 23.43 -29.94 -2.72
N GLU A 255 22.29 -30.46 -3.20
CA GLU A 255 21.22 -31.07 -2.37
C GLU A 255 21.73 -32.09 -1.32
N ASP A 256 22.85 -32.76 -1.59
CA ASP A 256 23.46 -33.75 -0.71
C ASP A 256 24.12 -33.19 0.57
N GLU A 257 24.41 -31.88 0.64
CA GLU A 257 25.14 -31.28 1.79
C GLU A 257 24.24 -30.90 2.98
N VAL A 258 22.91 -31.06 2.88
CA VAL A 258 22.00 -30.89 4.01
C VAL A 258 22.02 -32.15 4.88
N ILE A 259 23.13 -32.39 5.56
CA ILE A 259 23.20 -33.39 6.63
C ILE A 259 22.67 -32.75 7.91
N ILE A 260 21.44 -33.10 8.30
CA ILE A 260 20.89 -32.77 9.62
C ILE A 260 21.73 -33.50 10.67
N ARG A 261 22.73 -32.81 11.25
CA ARG A 261 23.48 -33.30 12.41
C ARG A 261 22.94 -32.64 13.67
N ASP A 262 22.47 -33.49 14.58
CA ASP A 262 22.07 -33.22 15.96
C ASP A 262 20.85 -32.31 16.19
N VAL A 263 19.67 -32.93 16.14
CA VAL A 263 18.46 -32.45 16.81
C VAL A 263 18.29 -33.25 18.11
N HIS A 264 18.77 -32.75 19.23
CA HIS A 264 18.48 -33.35 20.54
C HIS A 264 17.22 -32.71 21.13
N ASN A 265 16.17 -33.52 21.27
CA ASN A 265 14.90 -33.16 21.87
C ASN A 265 15.00 -33.20 23.41
N THR A 266 14.75 -32.09 24.10
CA THR A 266 14.80 -32.03 25.58
C THR A 266 13.44 -31.82 26.25
N HIS A 267 12.29 -32.01 25.56
CA HIS A 267 10.99 -31.86 26.21
C HIS A 267 10.02 -33.04 25.95
N PRO A 268 9.73 -33.89 26.96
CA PRO A 268 9.02 -35.16 26.78
C PRO A 268 7.51 -35.05 26.48
N GLN A 269 6.95 -33.85 26.32
CA GLN A 269 5.52 -33.63 26.02
C GLN A 269 5.23 -32.82 24.75
N ASN A 270 6.26 -32.45 23.97
CA ASN A 270 6.05 -31.70 22.73
C ASN A 270 5.79 -32.69 21.56
N HIS A 271 4.53 -32.86 21.16
CA HIS A 271 4.12 -33.74 20.06
C HIS A 271 4.18 -33.07 18.67
N ASN A 272 4.76 -31.87 18.56
CA ASN A 272 5.01 -31.24 17.27
C ASN A 272 6.21 -31.91 16.59
N TYR A 273 5.91 -32.91 15.78
CA TYR A 273 6.84 -33.54 14.87
C TYR A 273 7.43 -32.50 13.91
N ASN A 274 8.77 -32.53 13.79
CA ASN A 274 9.61 -31.82 12.80
C ASN A 274 9.90 -30.32 13.08
N LYS A 275 10.71 -30.05 14.11
CA LYS A 275 11.41 -28.76 14.29
C LYS A 275 12.91 -28.90 13.99
N ILE A 276 13.42 -28.15 12.99
CA ILE A 276 14.60 -27.26 13.10
C ILE A 276 14.52 -26.19 11.99
N THR A 277 14.71 -24.93 12.38
CA THR A 277 15.00 -23.75 11.55
C THR A 277 16.51 -23.67 11.27
N LEU A 278 16.93 -23.41 10.03
CA LEU A 278 18.31 -22.97 9.75
C LEU A 278 18.35 -21.94 8.61
N ILE A 279 18.71 -20.71 8.98
CA ILE A 279 19.17 -19.64 8.09
C ILE A 279 20.70 -19.76 8.04
N VAL A 280 21.27 -20.01 6.85
CA VAL A 280 22.74 -19.97 6.63
C VAL A 280 23.03 -19.09 5.42
N PRO A 281 23.66 -17.91 5.58
CA PRO A 281 24.31 -17.22 4.49
C PRO A 281 25.81 -17.61 4.40
N PRO A 282 26.35 -17.90 3.21
CA PRO A 282 27.77 -18.19 3.02
C PRO A 282 28.57 -16.90 2.74
N VAL A 283 29.33 -16.48 3.77
CA VAL A 283 30.58 -15.66 3.72
C VAL A 283 30.52 -14.21 3.19
N LEU A 284 31.31 -13.35 3.88
CA LEU A 284 31.81 -11.99 3.60
C LEU A 284 31.11 -10.92 4.46
N GLU A 285 31.71 -10.20 5.39
CA GLU A 285 33.11 -9.99 5.81
C GLU A 285 33.15 -9.84 7.35
N GLN A 286 34.35 -9.94 7.93
CA GLN A 286 34.57 -9.81 9.37
C GLN A 286 34.10 -8.43 9.92
N GLY A 287 33.12 -8.48 10.82
CA GLY A 287 32.89 -7.43 11.81
C GLY A 287 31.68 -6.56 11.53
N LYS A 288 30.55 -6.85 12.21
CA LYS A 288 29.60 -5.87 12.82
C LYS A 288 28.24 -6.47 13.20
N TRP A 289 28.13 -7.65 13.81
CA TRP A 289 26.83 -8.04 14.42
C TRP A 289 26.99 -8.82 15.72
N THR A 290 26.14 -8.49 16.71
CA THR A 290 26.14 -9.08 18.06
C THR A 290 25.00 -10.08 18.17
N LEU A 291 25.34 -11.35 18.37
CA LEU A 291 24.43 -12.43 18.74
C LEU A 291 23.89 -12.19 20.16
N VAL A 292 22.59 -11.90 20.34
CA VAL A 292 21.98 -11.82 21.67
C VAL A 292 21.37 -13.17 22.04
N THR A 293 22.19 -14.09 22.53
CA THR A 293 21.72 -15.28 23.26
C THR A 293 21.86 -15.02 24.76
N LYS A 294 20.75 -14.76 25.47
CA LYS A 294 20.76 -14.64 26.94
C LYS A 294 20.76 -16.05 27.54
N ARG A 295 21.94 -16.57 27.92
CA ARG A 295 22.07 -17.83 28.68
C ARG A 295 21.63 -17.61 30.13
N VAL A 296 20.68 -18.40 30.63
CA VAL A 296 20.49 -18.61 32.08
C VAL A 296 21.03 -20.00 32.41
N TYR A 297 22.16 -20.06 33.12
CA TYR A 297 22.66 -21.29 33.73
C TYR A 297 22.01 -21.49 35.09
N LYS A 298 21.64 -22.72 35.42
CA LYS A 298 21.67 -23.22 36.80
C LYS A 298 22.48 -24.50 36.84
N ALA A 299 23.65 -24.43 37.46
CA ALA A 299 24.26 -25.55 38.19
C ALA A 299 23.35 -25.86 39.41
N VAL A 300 23.20 -27.08 39.91
CA VAL A 300 24.05 -28.27 40.01
C VAL A 300 23.18 -29.50 39.72
#